data_AF-A0A3C1S761-F1
#
_entry.id   AF-A0A3C1S761-F1
#
_cell.length_a   1.000
_cell.length_b   1.000
_cell.length_c   1.000
_cell.angle_alpha   90.00
_cell.angle_beta   90.00
_cell.angle_gamma   90.00
#
_symmetry.space_group_name_H-M   'P 1'
#
loop_
_entity.id
_entity.type
_entity.pdbx_description
1 polymer ?
#
loop_
_entity_poly.entity_id
_entity_poly.type
_entity_poly.pdbx_seq_one_letter_code
_entity_poly.pdbx_strand_id
1 'polypeptide(L)'
;NVETLKSFPIPELNDIQLGELAEKADIMFSQNKVLQALKSDFLNFVKNELMPQKISTKLENWHDLDWDGFKTELAKGKVKLDNLSLKERKEWQDYFIAQQAKALDIKAIIDKTDSEIDRMVYALYGLTEDEIRIVEGGK
;
A
#
# COMPACT_ATOMS: atom_id res chain seq x y z
N ASN A 1 26.26 16.42 -18.77
CA ASN A 1 27.32 15.43 -18.48
C ASN A 1 27.04 14.92 -17.07
N VAL A 2 26.14 13.96 -16.93
CA VAL A 2 25.66 13.43 -15.63
C VAL A 2 26.20 12.01 -15.45
N GLU A 3 27.45 11.81 -15.87
CA GLU A 3 28.05 10.48 -15.91
C GLU A 3 28.63 10.13 -14.54
N THR A 4 28.07 9.05 -13.99
CA THR A 4 28.43 8.30 -12.79
C THR A 4 27.76 8.73 -11.47
N LEU A 5 26.85 7.86 -11.00
CA LEU A 5 26.35 7.80 -9.62
C LEU A 5 27.47 7.78 -8.56
N LYS A 6 28.71 7.46 -8.97
CA LYS A 6 29.92 7.53 -8.13
C LYS A 6 30.24 8.93 -7.61
N SER A 7 29.72 9.99 -8.23
CA SER A 7 29.95 11.38 -7.81
C SER A 7 29.00 11.86 -6.71
N PHE A 8 27.92 11.13 -6.43
CA PHE A 8 27.01 11.47 -5.34
C PHE A 8 27.64 11.06 -3.99
N PRO A 9 27.75 11.99 -3.03
CA PRO A 9 28.24 11.66 -1.70
C PRO A 9 27.24 10.71 -1.04
N ILE A 10 27.67 9.50 -0.72
CA ILE A 10 26.88 8.56 0.10
C ILE A 10 27.39 8.74 1.53
N PRO A 11 26.54 9.18 2.49
CA PRO A 11 26.93 9.31 3.88
C PRO A 11 27.39 7.97 4.44
N GLU A 12 28.49 7.96 5.20
CA GLU A 12 28.89 6.78 5.95
C GLU A 12 27.89 6.54 7.09
N LEU A 13 27.41 5.31 7.20
CA LEU A 13 26.56 4.87 8.30
C LEU A 13 27.42 4.30 9.42
N ASN A 14 27.10 4.63 10.66
CA ASN A 14 27.62 3.88 11.80
C ASN A 14 26.84 2.57 11.98
N ASP A 15 27.37 1.65 12.79
CA ASP A 15 26.77 0.32 13.02
C ASP A 15 25.33 0.39 13.54
N ILE A 16 24.99 1.41 14.34
CA ILE A 16 23.64 1.61 14.89
C ILE A 16 22.68 1.99 13.78
N GLN A 17 23.02 3.00 12.99
CA GLN A 17 22.20 3.48 11.87
C GLN A 17 22.00 2.40 10.81
N LEU A 18 23.05 1.62 10.53
CA LEU A 18 22.97 0.48 9.62
C LEU A 18 22.02 -0.59 10.15
N GLY A 19 22.10 -0.92 11.44
CA GLY A 19 21.19 -1.86 12.09
C GLY A 19 19.73 -1.41 12.05
N GLU A 20 19.46 -0.14 12.37
CA GLU A 20 18.11 0.43 12.34
C GLU A 20 17.51 0.44 10.92
N LEU A 21 18.30 0.82 9.91
CA LEU A 21 17.86 0.79 8.51
C LEU A 21 17.62 -0.63 8.01
N ALA A 22 18.46 -1.59 8.41
CA ALA A 22 18.28 -2.99 8.06
C ALA A 22 16.98 -3.55 8.65
N GLU A 23 16.69 -3.28 9.92
CA GLU A 23 15.43 -3.69 10.57
C GLU A 23 14.21 -3.08 9.85
N LYS A 24 14.25 -1.79 9.52
CA LYS A 24 13.16 -1.14 8.77
C LYS A 24 12.98 -1.70 7.37
N ALA A 25 14.07 -2.03 6.68
CA ALA A 25 14.02 -2.68 5.37
C ALA A 25 13.37 -4.08 5.46
N ASP A 26 13.67 -4.85 6.50
CA ASP A 26 13.04 -6.14 6.75
C ASP A 26 11.54 -6.00 7.06
N ILE A 27 11.16 -4.99 7.85
CA ILE A 27 9.75 -4.65 8.12
C ILE A 27 9.05 -4.30 6.80
N MET A 28 9.63 -3.43 5.98
CA MET A 28 9.08 -3.03 4.69
C MET A 28 8.88 -4.25 3.79
N PHE A 29 9.88 -5.12 3.67
CA PHE A 29 9.80 -6.33 2.87
C PHE A 29 8.69 -7.27 3.36
N SER A 30 8.67 -7.55 4.66
CA SER A 30 7.73 -8.48 5.28
C SER A 30 6.28 -7.98 5.17
N GLN A 31 6.02 -6.73 5.53
CA GLN A 31 4.67 -6.15 5.50
C GLN A 31 4.14 -6.00 4.08
N ASN A 32 4.98 -5.59 3.12
CA ASN A 32 4.57 -5.55 1.72
C ASN A 32 4.21 -6.95 1.20
N LYS A 33 4.96 -7.98 1.58
CA LYS A 33 4.63 -9.36 1.22
C LYS A 33 3.27 -9.79 1.78
N VAL A 34 3.00 -9.47 3.05
CA VAL A 34 1.71 -9.78 3.69
C VAL A 34 0.56 -9.02 3.01
N LEU A 35 0.73 -7.73 2.72
CA LEU A 35 -0.29 -6.93 2.03
C LEU A 35 -0.59 -7.49 0.63
N GLN A 36 0.45 -7.83 -0.13
CA GLN A 36 0.28 -8.39 -1.48
C GLN A 36 -0.41 -9.76 -1.46
N ALA A 37 -0.09 -10.61 -0.48
CA ALA A 37 -0.78 -11.88 -0.27
C ALA A 37 -2.26 -11.65 0.04
N LEU A 38 -2.58 -10.79 1.02
CA LEU A 38 -3.95 -10.46 1.40
C LEU A 38 -4.76 -9.90 0.20
N LYS A 39 -4.16 -8.97 -0.56
CA LYS A 39 -4.80 -8.40 -1.75
C LYS A 39 -5.10 -9.47 -2.79
N SER A 40 -4.14 -10.35 -3.03
CA SER A 40 -4.25 -11.44 -4.01
C SER A 40 -5.30 -12.45 -3.58
N ASP A 41 -5.30 -12.85 -2.31
CA ASP A 41 -6.24 -13.83 -1.76
C ASP A 41 -7.68 -13.32 -1.83
N PHE A 42 -7.94 -12.08 -1.40
CA PHE A 42 -9.24 -11.46 -1.51
C PHE A 42 -9.71 -11.36 -2.96
N LEU A 43 -8.83 -10.90 -3.86
CA LEU A 43 -9.18 -10.74 -5.26
C LEU A 43 -9.43 -12.09 -5.95
N ASN A 44 -8.67 -13.13 -5.60
CA ASN A 44 -8.89 -14.49 -6.09
C ASN A 44 -10.22 -15.07 -5.60
N PHE A 45 -10.56 -14.85 -4.33
CA PHE A 45 -11.87 -15.21 -3.79
C PHE A 45 -13.00 -14.51 -4.57
N VAL A 46 -12.91 -13.19 -4.75
CA VAL A 46 -13.87 -12.42 -5.56
C VAL A 46 -13.96 -12.94 -7.00
N LYS A 47 -12.84 -13.28 -7.63
CA LYS A 47 -12.82 -13.86 -8.98
C LYS A 47 -13.57 -15.19 -9.05
N ASN A 48 -13.40 -16.05 -8.06
CA ASN A 48 -14.00 -17.37 -8.04
C ASN A 48 -15.50 -17.32 -7.71
N GLU A 49 -15.89 -16.51 -6.73
CA GLU A 49 -17.28 -16.44 -6.26
C GLU A 49 -18.16 -15.57 -7.15
N LEU A 50 -17.63 -14.46 -7.70
CA LEU A 50 -18.42 -13.47 -8.44
C LEU A 50 -18.16 -13.49 -9.94
N MET A 51 -17.08 -14.14 -10.40
CA MET A 51 -16.73 -14.33 -11.83
C MET A 51 -16.84 -13.05 -12.70
N PRO A 52 -16.26 -11.91 -12.28
CA PRO A 52 -16.27 -10.70 -13.08
C PRO A 52 -15.55 -10.91 -14.42
N GLN A 53 -16.13 -10.39 -15.50
CA GLN A 53 -15.56 -10.50 -16.84
C GLN A 53 -14.25 -9.75 -17.01
N LYS A 54 -14.01 -8.74 -16.17
CA LYS A 54 -12.81 -7.91 -16.17
C LYS A 54 -12.47 -7.46 -14.76
N ILE A 55 -11.18 -7.43 -14.45
CA ILE A 55 -10.62 -6.80 -13.27
C ILE A 55 -9.99 -5.46 -13.68
N SER A 56 -10.34 -4.38 -12.98
CA SER A 56 -9.71 -3.08 -13.17
C SER A 56 -8.54 -2.92 -12.19
N THR A 57 -7.59 -2.04 -12.52
CA THR A 57 -6.50 -1.68 -11.60
C THR A 57 -7.00 -1.10 -10.28
N LYS A 58 -8.17 -0.45 -10.28
CA LYS A 58 -8.82 0.00 -9.03
C LYS A 58 -9.30 -1.18 -8.19
N LEU A 59 -9.86 -2.21 -8.83
CA LEU A 59 -10.29 -3.42 -8.13
C LEU A 59 -9.10 -4.27 -7.63
N GLU A 60 -7.95 -4.22 -8.31
CA GLU A 60 -6.69 -4.78 -7.80
C GLU A 60 -6.21 -4.07 -6.52
N ASN A 61 -6.54 -2.79 -6.40
CA ASN A 61 -6.31 -1.96 -5.21
C ASN A 61 -7.60 -1.75 -4.41
N TRP A 62 -8.42 -2.81 -4.29
CA TRP A 62 -9.74 -2.76 -3.64
C TRP A 62 -9.76 -2.17 -2.23
N HIS A 63 -8.66 -2.29 -1.48
CA HIS A 63 -8.52 -1.76 -0.12
C HIS A 63 -8.56 -0.22 -0.08
N ASP A 64 -8.29 0.46 -1.20
CA ASP A 64 -8.40 1.92 -1.35
C ASP A 64 -9.82 2.38 -1.71
N LEU A 65 -10.75 1.45 -1.96
CA LEU A 65 -12.12 1.75 -2.33
C LEU A 65 -13.03 1.73 -1.11
N ASP A 66 -14.02 2.61 -1.05
CA ASP A 66 -15.15 2.36 -0.17
C ASP A 66 -16.07 1.27 -0.76
N TRP A 67 -17.10 0.87 0.00
CA TRP A 67 -18.04 -0.15 -0.43
C TRP A 67 -18.75 0.20 -1.76
N ASP A 68 -19.09 1.48 -1.96
CA ASP A 68 -19.73 1.95 -3.18
C ASP A 68 -18.77 1.93 -4.38
N GLY A 69 -17.51 2.28 -4.17
CA GLY A 69 -16.43 2.15 -5.13
C GLY A 69 -16.20 0.69 -5.54
N PHE A 70 -16.16 -0.23 -4.58
CA PHE A 70 -16.04 -1.67 -4.85
C PHE A 70 -17.19 -2.19 -5.72
N LYS A 71 -18.45 -1.87 -5.36
CA LYS A 71 -19.63 -2.21 -6.18
C LYS A 71 -19.53 -1.62 -7.60
N THR A 72 -19.09 -0.38 -7.71
CA THR A 72 -18.95 0.30 -8.99
C THR A 72 -17.91 -0.37 -9.88
N GLU A 73 -16.76 -0.77 -9.32
CA GLU A 73 -15.72 -1.48 -10.06
C GLU A 73 -16.16 -2.90 -10.45
N LEU A 74 -16.87 -3.63 -9.59
CA LEU A 74 -17.50 -4.92 -9.93
C LEU A 74 -18.53 -4.79 -11.06
N ALA A 75 -19.33 -3.73 -11.06
CA ALA A 75 -20.34 -3.48 -12.10
C ALA A 75 -19.71 -3.27 -13.48
N LYS A 76 -18.49 -2.69 -13.56
CA LYS A 76 -17.71 -2.60 -14.80
C LYS A 76 -17.31 -3.98 -15.33
N GLY A 77 -17.09 -4.94 -14.43
CA GLY A 77 -16.89 -6.37 -14.73
C GLY A 77 -18.19 -7.15 -14.95
N LYS A 78 -19.34 -6.48 -15.11
CA LYS A 78 -20.69 -7.06 -15.27
C LYS A 78 -21.24 -7.80 -14.04
N VAL A 79 -20.65 -7.59 -12.86
CA VAL A 79 -21.17 -8.12 -11.58
C VAL A 79 -21.96 -7.05 -10.86
N LYS A 80 -23.26 -7.25 -10.66
CA LYS A 80 -24.13 -6.34 -9.90
C LYS A 80 -24.54 -6.99 -8.59
N LEU A 81 -23.96 -6.54 -7.47
CA LEU A 81 -24.31 -7.05 -6.15
C LEU A 81 -25.77 -6.75 -5.77
N ASP A 82 -26.40 -5.75 -6.38
CA ASP A 82 -27.81 -5.42 -6.18
C ASP A 82 -28.77 -6.55 -6.57
N ASN A 83 -28.32 -7.49 -7.41
CA ASN A 83 -29.10 -8.69 -7.77
C ASN A 83 -29.15 -9.73 -6.64
N LEU A 84 -28.27 -9.64 -5.63
CA LEU A 84 -28.27 -10.51 -4.46
C LEU A 84 -29.35 -10.07 -3.47
N SER A 85 -29.78 -10.96 -2.57
CA SER A 85 -30.66 -10.60 -1.46
C SER A 85 -30.01 -9.59 -0.51
N LEU A 86 -30.81 -8.86 0.28
CA LEU A 86 -30.28 -7.91 1.26
C LEU A 86 -29.34 -8.58 2.27
N LYS A 87 -29.63 -9.83 2.65
CA LYS A 87 -28.80 -10.60 3.57
C LYS A 87 -27.43 -10.91 2.96
N GLU A 88 -27.39 -11.44 1.75
CA GLU A 88 -26.14 -11.74 1.04
C GLU A 88 -25.32 -10.47 0.79
N ARG A 89 -25.96 -9.36 0.41
CA ARG A 89 -25.26 -8.07 0.25
C ARG A 89 -24.61 -7.61 1.54
N LYS A 90 -25.29 -7.78 2.67
CA LYS A 90 -24.74 -7.46 3.99
C LYS A 90 -23.55 -8.35 4.33
N GLU A 91 -23.65 -9.65 4.09
CA GLU A 91 -22.52 -10.59 4.32
C GLU A 91 -21.30 -10.22 3.48
N TRP A 92 -21.48 -9.85 2.21
CA TRP A 92 -20.41 -9.36 1.36
C TRP A 92 -19.82 -8.03 1.83
N GLN A 93 -20.67 -7.09 2.26
CA GLN A 93 -20.22 -5.80 2.79
C GLN A 93 -19.40 -5.97 4.06
N ASP A 94 -19.89 -6.78 5.01
CA ASP A 94 -19.21 -7.07 6.27
C ASP A 94 -17.86 -7.77 5.99
N TYR A 95 -17.83 -8.72 5.05
CA TYR A 95 -16.60 -9.37 4.62
C TYR A 95 -15.60 -8.40 4.00
N PHE A 96 -16.06 -7.53 3.07
CA PHE A 96 -15.21 -6.51 2.44
C PHE A 96 -14.59 -5.58 3.48
N ILE A 97 -15.40 -5.02 4.39
CA ILE A 97 -14.93 -4.09 5.42
C ILE A 97 -13.90 -4.77 6.33
N ALA A 98 -14.14 -6.03 6.71
CA ALA A 98 -13.20 -6.77 7.56
C ALA A 98 -11.85 -7.02 6.88
N GLN A 99 -11.83 -7.30 5.58
CA GLN A 99 -10.57 -7.48 4.85
C GLN A 99 -9.89 -6.15 4.57
N GLN A 100 -10.67 -5.11 4.29
CA GLN A 100 -10.15 -3.75 4.07
C GLN A 100 -9.45 -3.23 5.32
N ALA A 101 -10.05 -3.39 6.49
CA ALA A 101 -9.45 -2.98 7.75
C ALA A 101 -8.05 -3.61 7.92
N LYS A 102 -7.92 -4.92 7.69
CA LYS A 102 -6.63 -5.61 7.74
C LYS A 102 -5.61 -5.03 6.76
N ALA A 103 -6.03 -4.77 5.52
CA ALA A 103 -5.15 -4.21 4.50
C ALA A 103 -4.70 -2.79 4.87
N LEU A 104 -5.60 -1.95 5.40
CA LEU A 104 -5.31 -0.60 5.87
C LEU A 104 -4.39 -0.60 7.10
N ASP A 105 -4.56 -1.54 8.02
CA ASP A 105 -3.67 -1.69 9.19
C ASP A 105 -2.24 -2.01 8.76
N ILE A 106 -2.07 -2.95 7.82
CA ILE A 106 -0.75 -3.29 7.27
C ILE A 106 -0.16 -2.09 6.51
N LYS A 107 -0.99 -1.40 5.71
CA LYS A 107 -0.57 -0.20 4.98
C LYS A 107 -0.13 0.91 5.93
N ALA A 108 -0.80 1.11 7.05
CA ALA A 108 -0.40 2.09 8.06
C ALA A 108 0.98 1.78 8.65
N ILE A 109 1.33 0.50 8.84
CA ILE A 109 2.67 0.10 9.29
C ILE A 109 3.70 0.42 8.21
N ILE A 110 3.40 0.11 6.95
CA ILE A 110 4.28 0.41 5.80
C ILE A 110 4.52 1.91 5.70
N ASP A 111 3.46 2.72 5.65
CA ASP A 111 3.54 4.17 5.49
C ASP A 111 4.30 4.82 6.67
N LYS A 112 4.08 4.32 7.90
CA LYS A 112 4.83 4.76 9.08
C LYS A 112 6.33 4.43 8.95
N THR A 113 6.65 3.20 8.53
CA THR A 113 8.04 2.75 8.40
C THR A 113 8.76 3.52 7.30
N ASP A 114 8.08 3.78 6.19
CA ASP A 114 8.56 4.59 5.06
C ASP A 114 8.91 6.02 5.54
N SER A 115 7.99 6.67 6.26
CA SER A 115 8.23 8.00 6.85
C SER A 115 9.36 8.00 7.89
N GLU A 116 9.59 6.89 8.60
CA GLU A 116 10.73 6.76 9.52
C GLU A 116 12.05 6.64 8.77
N ILE A 117 12.09 5.88 7.66
CA ILE A 117 13.25 5.77 6.79
C ILE A 117 13.58 7.15 6.19
N ASP A 118 12.59 7.86 5.67
CA ASP A 118 12.78 9.20 5.10
C ASP A 118 13.45 10.15 6.09
N ARG A 119 12.95 10.21 7.33
CA ARG A 119 13.55 11.03 8.40
C ARG A 119 15.00 10.65 8.69
N MET A 120 15.31 9.35 8.73
CA MET A 120 16.68 8.89 8.93
C MET A 120 17.59 9.31 7.78
N VAL A 121 17.12 9.18 6.53
CA VAL A 121 17.86 9.59 5.33
C VAL A 121 18.07 11.10 5.33
N TYR A 122 17.05 11.91 5.63
CA TYR A 122 17.20 13.36 5.72
C TYR A 122 18.23 13.78 6.76
N ALA A 123 18.23 13.13 7.93
CA ALA A 123 19.22 13.38 8.98
C ALA A 123 20.65 13.01 8.53
N LEU A 124 20.82 11.92 7.77
CA LEU A 124 22.13 11.50 7.24
C LEU A 124 22.72 12.50 6.25
N TYR A 125 21.87 13.15 5.46
CA TYR A 125 22.28 14.20 4.53
C TYR A 125 22.25 15.61 5.16
N GLY A 126 21.83 15.73 6.42
CA GLY A 126 21.78 17.00 7.14
C GLY A 126 20.77 18.00 6.56
N LEU A 127 19.67 17.53 5.96
CA LEU A 127 18.67 18.40 5.34
C LEU A 127 17.98 19.26 6.39
N THR A 128 17.74 20.51 6.03
CA THR A 128 16.89 21.45 6.76
C THR A 128 15.41 21.20 6.45
N GLU A 129 14.51 21.72 7.29
CA GLU A 129 13.06 21.65 7.06
C GLU A 129 12.64 22.24 5.71
N ASP A 130 13.32 23.31 5.26
CA ASP A 130 13.05 23.91 3.94
C ASP A 130 13.45 22.97 2.80
N GLU A 131 14.57 22.24 2.94
CA GLU A 131 15.02 21.27 1.96
C GLU A 131 14.13 20.02 1.96
N ILE A 132 13.71 19.54 3.13
CA ILE A 132 12.74 18.43 3.28
C ILE A 132 11.43 18.81 2.59
N ARG A 133 10.91 20.02 2.86
CA ARG A 133 9.68 20.50 2.22
C ARG A 133 9.78 20.50 0.70
N ILE A 134 10.92 20.90 0.14
CA ILE A 134 11.15 20.85 -1.31
C ILE A 134 11.16 19.39 -1.83
N VAL A 135 11.82 18.48 -1.12
CA VAL A 135 11.88 17.04 -1.46
C VAL A 135 10.49 16.40 -1.45
N GLU A 136 9.66 16.73 -0.46
CA GLU A 136 8.28 16.23 -0.33
C GLU A 136 7.28 16.92 -1.28
N GLY A 137 7.76 17.76 -2.20
CA GLY A 137 6.92 18.43 -3.21
C GLY A 137 6.13 19.62 -2.66
N GLY A 138 6.51 20.13 -1.50
CA GLY A 138 6.01 21.40 -0.97
C GLY A 138 6.47 22.55 -1.85
N LYS A 139 5.50 23.35 -2.34
CA LYS A 139 5.76 24.65 -2.96
C LYS A 139 6.20 25.66 -1.93
#